data_AF-A0A5C3L975-F1
#
_entry.id   AF-A0A5C3L975-F1
#
_cell.length_a   1.000
_cell.length_b   1.000
_cell.length_c   1.000
_cell.angle_alpha   90.00
_cell.angle_beta   90.00
_cell.angle_gamma   90.00
#
_symmetry.space_group_name_H-M   'P 1'
#
loop_
_entity.id
_entity.type
_entity.pdbx_description
1 polymer ?
#
loop_
_entity_poly.entity_id
_entity_poly.type
_entity_poly.pdbx_seq_one_letter_code
_entity_poly.pdbx_strand_id
1 'polypeptide(L)'
;MSRSTDAANDHGFPAGDFMIVSAGCWRVFDVKKCSTSDGSEIILFPSKERSLDQQSRDPWNNNQVFSIDEHGLLVSKASGYPIDIQDAGLVLRHPRSGISLPTASYLPETQEIRIHTSVGQGHTYILTYTPKRNPRLFFENGISALLPLNDPFAASGAWDGSSTTSTLATDGADLDDSDDSLDWNRTPKLVEISHQRERDAGVSEKERLRRTWFIVPIQSA
;
A
#
# COMPACT_ATOMS: atom_id res chain seq x y z
N MET A 1 22.03 -36.16 -1.13
CA MET A 1 21.87 -34.69 -1.31
C MET A 1 20.37 -34.41 -1.29
N SER A 2 19.80 -34.18 -0.10
CA SER A 2 18.37 -33.91 0.03
C SER A 2 18.09 -32.47 -0.40
N ARG A 3 17.22 -32.29 -1.39
CA ARG A 3 16.51 -31.03 -1.59
C ARG A 3 15.78 -30.71 -0.29
N SER A 4 16.18 -29.62 0.38
CA SER A 4 15.34 -29.00 1.39
C SER A 4 14.05 -28.59 0.68
N THR A 5 12.98 -29.31 0.95
CA THR A 5 11.64 -28.96 0.48
C THR A 5 11.27 -27.66 1.16
N ASP A 6 11.10 -26.60 0.35
CA ASP A 6 10.44 -25.36 0.73
C ASP A 6 9.14 -25.73 1.44
N ALA A 7 9.10 -25.58 2.76
CA ALA A 7 7.85 -25.54 3.48
C ALA A 7 7.18 -24.25 3.03
N ALA A 8 6.30 -24.34 2.02
CA ALA A 8 5.36 -23.29 1.73
C ALA A 8 4.65 -22.98 3.05
N ASN A 9 4.88 -21.80 3.60
CA ASN A 9 4.04 -21.31 4.68
C ASN A 9 2.60 -21.36 4.17
N ASP A 10 1.66 -21.91 4.96
CA ASP A 10 0.23 -22.04 4.61
C ASP A 10 -0.42 -20.69 4.22
N HIS A 11 0.29 -19.59 4.44
CA HIS A 11 -0.09 -18.22 4.12
C HIS A 11 0.29 -17.78 2.69
N GLY A 12 0.96 -18.60 1.89
CA GLY A 12 1.32 -18.31 0.49
C GLY A 12 2.49 -17.34 0.29
N PHE A 13 3.00 -16.72 1.35
CA PHE A 13 4.23 -15.92 1.32
C PHE A 13 5.49 -16.82 1.26
N PRO A 14 6.60 -16.32 0.67
CA PRO A 14 7.88 -17.01 0.77
C PRO A 14 8.36 -17.08 2.22
N ALA A 15 9.17 -18.10 2.52
CA ALA A 15 9.85 -18.18 3.81
C ALA A 15 10.90 -17.07 3.97
N GLY A 16 11.08 -16.60 5.20
CA GLY A 16 12.08 -15.59 5.54
C GLY A 16 11.62 -14.15 5.28
N ASP A 17 12.60 -13.27 5.08
CA ASP A 17 12.36 -11.84 4.84
C ASP A 17 12.02 -11.58 3.37
N PHE A 18 11.13 -10.62 3.12
CA PHE A 18 10.74 -10.19 1.80
C PHE A 18 10.36 -8.71 1.77
N MET A 19 10.33 -8.15 0.56
CA MET A 19 9.73 -6.85 0.28
C MET A 19 8.37 -7.03 -0.38
N ILE A 20 7.44 -6.11 -0.11
CA ILE A 20 6.11 -6.08 -0.72
C ILE A 20 6.05 -4.90 -1.69
N VAL A 21 5.89 -5.17 -2.99
CA VAL A 21 5.88 -4.16 -4.04
C VAL A 21 4.50 -4.06 -4.65
N SER A 22 3.94 -2.85 -4.73
CA SER A 22 2.68 -2.61 -5.45
C SER A 22 2.92 -2.61 -6.96
N ALA A 23 2.18 -3.43 -7.71
CA ALA A 23 2.26 -3.43 -9.17
C ALA A 23 1.67 -2.15 -9.78
N GLY A 24 0.68 -1.54 -9.12
CA GLY A 24 0.00 -0.36 -9.63
C GLY A 24 0.83 0.93 -9.56
N CYS A 25 1.75 1.06 -8.62
CA CYS A 25 2.56 2.28 -8.48
C CYS A 25 4.07 2.03 -8.31
N TRP A 26 4.52 0.77 -8.36
CA TRP A 26 5.93 0.36 -8.22
C TRP A 26 6.63 0.90 -6.96
N ARG A 27 5.85 1.11 -5.90
CA ARG A 27 6.33 1.48 -4.57
C ARG A 27 6.29 0.27 -3.65
N VAL A 28 7.09 0.31 -2.61
CA VAL A 28 7.22 -0.78 -1.62
C VAL A 28 6.58 -0.38 -0.30
N PHE A 29 6.16 -1.37 0.47
CA PHE A 29 5.78 -1.15 1.87
C PHE A 29 6.95 -0.52 2.63
N ASP A 30 6.66 0.49 3.45
CA ASP A 30 7.64 1.21 4.24
C ASP A 30 7.00 1.65 5.56
N VAL A 31 7.69 1.38 6.69
CA VAL A 31 7.33 1.97 7.98
C VAL A 31 7.77 3.43 7.99
N LYS A 32 6.79 4.33 8.05
CA LYS A 32 6.98 5.77 7.90
C LYS A 32 8.04 6.31 8.85
N LYS A 33 9.01 7.05 8.29
CA LYS A 33 10.15 7.66 9.00
C LYS A 33 11.01 6.67 9.79
N CYS A 34 11.01 5.39 9.42
CA CYS A 34 11.69 4.32 10.15
C CYS A 34 11.28 4.26 11.64
N SER A 35 10.07 4.72 11.97
CA SER A 35 9.59 4.77 13.36
C SER A 35 9.32 3.36 13.89
N THR A 36 9.72 3.08 15.13
CA THR A 36 9.44 1.82 15.83
C THR A 36 8.32 1.96 16.87
N SER A 37 7.69 3.13 16.95
CA SER A 37 6.62 3.44 17.90
C SER A 37 5.32 2.70 17.58
N ASP A 38 4.52 2.39 18.58
CA ASP A 38 3.16 1.87 18.40
C ASP A 38 2.31 2.86 17.59
N GLY A 39 1.49 2.34 16.67
CA GLY A 39 0.67 3.17 15.78
C GLY A 39 1.44 3.82 14.62
N SER A 40 2.72 3.47 14.42
CA SER A 40 3.48 4.01 13.28
C SER A 40 2.87 3.55 11.96
N GLU A 41 2.52 4.49 11.09
CA GLU A 41 1.88 4.20 9.81
C GLU A 41 2.76 3.39 8.87
N ILE A 42 2.13 2.45 8.15
CA ILE A 42 2.68 1.80 6.97
C ILE A 42 2.25 2.60 5.75
N ILE A 43 3.21 2.93 4.88
CA ILE A 43 2.98 3.66 3.63
C ILE A 43 3.55 2.88 2.45
N LEU A 44 3.20 3.30 1.23
CA LEU A 44 3.95 2.92 0.04
C LEU A 44 4.95 4.02 -0.29
N PHE A 45 6.22 3.63 -0.45
CA PHE A 45 7.36 4.52 -0.64
C PHE A 45 8.26 4.01 -1.77
N PRO A 46 9.07 4.87 -2.44
CA PRO A 46 10.09 4.37 -3.35
C PRO A 46 11.00 3.33 -2.67
N SER A 47 11.36 2.28 -3.40
CA SER A 47 12.36 1.33 -2.91
C SER A 47 13.66 2.08 -2.60
N LYS A 48 14.14 1.94 -1.37
CA LYS A 48 15.47 2.41 -0.96
C LYS A 48 16.53 1.33 -1.19
N GLU A 49 16.10 0.11 -1.47
CA GLU A 49 16.97 -1.05 -1.56
C GLU A 49 17.70 -1.14 -2.90
N ARG A 50 18.97 -1.55 -2.85
CA ARG A 50 19.85 -1.77 -4.02
C ARG A 50 20.32 -3.22 -4.15
N SER A 51 20.20 -4.03 -3.09
CA SER A 51 20.52 -5.46 -3.10
C SER A 51 19.46 -6.28 -2.40
N LEU A 52 19.09 -7.41 -3.00
CA LEU A 52 18.19 -8.41 -2.39
C LEU A 52 18.94 -9.51 -1.65
N ASP A 53 20.27 -9.46 -1.64
CA ASP A 53 21.09 -10.39 -0.87
C ASP A 53 21.27 -9.89 0.56
N GLN A 54 20.99 -10.75 1.54
CA GLN A 54 20.98 -10.39 2.96
C GLN A 54 22.35 -9.93 3.48
N GLN A 55 23.46 -10.37 2.88
CA GLN A 55 24.81 -9.99 3.31
C GLN A 55 25.26 -8.63 2.78
N SER A 56 24.76 -8.24 1.60
CA SER A 56 25.11 -6.99 0.93
C SER A 56 24.07 -5.88 1.05
N ARG A 57 22.90 -6.17 1.64
CA ARG A 57 21.85 -5.18 1.90
C ARG A 57 22.29 -4.11 2.90
N ASP A 58 21.79 -2.88 2.73
CA ASP A 58 21.89 -1.84 3.75
C ASP A 58 20.86 -2.06 4.88
N PRO A 59 21.28 -2.35 6.13
CA PRO A 59 20.37 -2.54 7.25
C PRO A 59 19.50 -1.30 7.57
N TRP A 60 19.88 -0.10 7.14
CA TRP A 60 19.07 1.11 7.34
C TRP A 60 17.75 1.08 6.55
N ASN A 61 17.63 0.17 5.57
CA ASN A 61 16.42 -0.03 4.79
C ASN A 61 15.50 -1.12 5.35
N ASN A 62 15.80 -1.69 6.54
CA ASN A 62 14.96 -2.73 7.15
C ASN A 62 13.52 -2.29 7.45
N ASN A 63 13.21 -1.00 7.41
CA ASN A 63 11.84 -0.49 7.53
C ASN A 63 10.98 -0.79 6.27
N GLN A 64 11.60 -1.30 5.19
CA GLN A 64 10.92 -1.76 3.96
C GLN A 64 10.88 -3.30 3.84
N VAL A 65 11.32 -4.00 4.89
CA VAL A 65 11.46 -5.45 4.90
C VAL A 65 10.49 -6.05 5.92
N PHE A 66 9.83 -7.12 5.51
CA PHE A 66 8.78 -7.78 6.27
C PHE A 66 8.94 -9.31 6.23
N SER A 67 8.27 -10.00 7.14
CA SER A 67 8.20 -11.46 7.19
C SER A 67 6.83 -11.91 7.68
N ILE A 68 6.50 -13.19 7.47
CA ILE A 68 5.37 -13.85 8.15
C ILE A 68 5.93 -14.62 9.35
N ASP A 69 5.36 -14.39 10.54
CA ASP A 69 5.72 -15.14 11.74
C ASP A 69 5.00 -16.52 11.81
N GLU A 70 5.29 -17.28 12.86
CA GLU A 70 4.67 -18.59 13.13
C GLU A 70 3.14 -18.56 13.34
N HIS A 71 2.55 -17.38 13.52
CA HIS A 71 1.13 -17.17 13.72
C HIS A 71 0.42 -16.60 12.48
N GLY A 72 1.15 -16.39 11.37
CA GLY A 72 0.61 -15.80 10.16
C GLY A 72 0.51 -14.27 10.22
N LEU A 73 1.15 -13.62 11.19
CA LEU A 73 1.18 -12.16 11.31
C LEU A 73 2.23 -11.58 10.35
N LEU A 74 1.89 -10.47 9.70
CA LEU A 74 2.84 -9.73 8.88
C LEU A 74 3.66 -8.81 9.78
N VAL A 75 4.97 -9.06 9.89
CA VAL A 75 5.87 -8.42 10.85
C VAL A 75 6.89 -7.56 10.14
N SER A 76 7.18 -6.38 10.69
CA SER A 76 8.27 -5.52 10.20
C SER A 76 9.62 -5.99 10.73
N LYS A 77 10.60 -6.16 9.83
CA LYS A 77 11.97 -6.54 10.21
C LYS A 77 12.66 -5.51 11.11
N ALA A 78 12.42 -4.22 10.87
CA ALA A 78 13.08 -3.15 11.63
C ALA A 78 12.71 -3.12 13.12
N SER A 79 11.47 -3.47 13.46
CA SER A 79 10.95 -3.39 14.84
C SER A 79 10.64 -4.74 15.47
N GLY A 80 10.46 -5.79 14.66
CA GLY A 80 9.93 -7.07 15.10
C GLY A 80 8.43 -7.01 15.46
N TYR A 81 7.73 -5.92 15.12
CA TYR A 81 6.33 -5.74 15.46
C TYR A 81 5.38 -6.05 14.31
N PRO A 82 4.23 -6.67 14.61
CA PRO A 82 3.21 -6.98 13.61
C PRO A 82 2.50 -5.72 13.10
N ILE A 83 1.95 -5.85 11.90
CA ILE A 83 1.05 -4.87 11.31
C ILE A 83 -0.37 -5.12 11.80
N ASP A 84 -1.06 -4.04 12.14
CA ASP A 84 -2.45 -4.00 12.58
C ASP A 84 -3.24 -3.01 11.73
N ILE A 85 -4.56 -3.03 11.90
CA ILE A 85 -5.50 -2.16 11.21
C ILE A 85 -6.00 -1.11 12.18
N GLN A 86 -5.82 0.16 11.82
CA GLN A 86 -6.34 1.28 12.59
C GLN A 86 -6.92 2.33 11.63
N ASP A 87 -8.17 2.73 11.85
CA ASP A 87 -8.87 3.76 11.07
C ASP A 87 -8.80 3.52 9.54
N ALA A 88 -8.95 2.25 9.13
CA ALA A 88 -8.82 1.74 7.75
C ALA A 88 -7.40 1.82 7.12
N GLY A 89 -6.41 2.30 7.88
CA GLY A 89 -4.98 2.26 7.53
C GLY A 89 -4.25 1.08 8.18
N LEU A 90 -3.02 0.86 7.72
CA LEU A 90 -2.10 -0.12 8.30
C LEU A 90 -1.12 0.59 9.24
N VAL A 91 -0.91 0.02 10.42
CA VAL A 91 0.01 0.56 11.43
C VAL A 91 0.85 -0.54 12.06
N LEU A 92 2.03 -0.20 12.58
CA LEU A 92 2.74 -1.08 13.50
C LEU A 92 2.01 -1.16 14.84
N ARG A 93 1.92 -2.36 15.41
CA ARG A 93 1.31 -2.57 16.72
C ARG A 93 2.27 -3.28 17.66
N HIS A 94 2.51 -2.68 18.82
CA HIS A 94 3.26 -3.35 19.88
C HIS A 94 2.45 -4.53 20.44
N PRO A 95 3.09 -5.68 20.70
CA PRO A 95 2.42 -6.82 21.32
C PRO A 95 1.73 -6.41 22.62
N ARG A 96 0.42 -6.59 22.70
CA ARG A 96 -0.39 -6.33 23.89
C ARG A 96 -1.30 -7.52 24.13
N SER A 97 -1.34 -7.98 25.38
CA SER A 97 -2.23 -9.07 25.78
C SER A 97 -3.70 -8.69 25.54
N GLY A 98 -4.47 -9.62 24.98
CA GLY A 98 -5.92 -9.46 24.80
C GLY A 98 -6.34 -8.70 23.53
N ILE A 99 -5.41 -8.30 22.67
CA ILE A 99 -5.72 -7.78 21.34
C ILE A 99 -5.50 -8.89 20.32
N SER A 100 -6.51 -9.13 19.49
CA SER A 100 -6.38 -10.06 18.37
C SER A 100 -5.85 -9.32 17.16
N LEU A 101 -4.71 -9.76 16.65
CA LEU A 101 -4.05 -9.16 15.50
C LEU A 101 -4.49 -9.82 14.19
N PRO A 102 -4.47 -9.08 13.07
CA PRO A 102 -4.82 -9.63 11.78
C PRO A 102 -3.72 -10.55 11.25
N THR A 103 -4.12 -11.67 10.64
CA THR A 103 -3.22 -12.54 9.89
C THR A 103 -3.23 -12.18 8.41
N ALA A 104 -2.11 -12.33 7.72
CA ALA A 104 -1.99 -12.08 6.30
C ALA A 104 -1.89 -13.38 5.50
N SER A 105 -2.52 -13.41 4.32
CA SER A 105 -2.28 -14.43 3.30
C SER A 105 -1.98 -13.78 1.94
N TYR A 106 -1.14 -14.40 1.14
CA TYR A 106 -0.84 -14.01 -0.22
C TYR A 106 -1.33 -15.11 -1.16
N LEU A 107 -1.99 -14.72 -2.23
CA LEU A 107 -2.50 -15.63 -3.26
C LEU A 107 -1.62 -15.52 -4.50
N PRO A 108 -0.71 -16.46 -4.76
CA PRO A 108 0.22 -16.36 -5.88
C PRO A 108 -0.47 -16.30 -7.25
N GLU A 109 -1.65 -16.90 -7.39
CA GLU A 109 -2.40 -16.95 -8.64
C GLU A 109 -2.96 -15.58 -9.04
N THR A 110 -3.47 -14.82 -8.06
CA THR A 110 -4.05 -13.48 -8.29
C THR A 110 -3.08 -12.35 -7.91
N GLN A 111 -1.99 -12.69 -7.23
CA GLN A 111 -1.03 -11.77 -6.62
C GLN A 111 -1.68 -10.79 -5.65
N GLU A 112 -2.74 -11.22 -4.97
CA GLU A 112 -3.44 -10.40 -3.97
C GLU A 112 -2.94 -10.72 -2.56
N ILE A 113 -2.84 -9.70 -1.72
CA ILE A 113 -2.66 -9.87 -0.27
C ILE A 113 -4.03 -9.73 0.38
N ARG A 114 -4.41 -10.73 1.17
CA ARG A 114 -5.61 -10.73 2.00
C ARG A 114 -5.25 -10.62 3.47
N ILE A 115 -6.02 -9.81 4.17
CA ILE A 115 -5.87 -9.59 5.60
C ILE A 115 -7.12 -10.14 6.28
N HIS A 116 -6.93 -11.08 7.21
CA HIS A 116 -8.00 -11.71 7.96
C HIS A 116 -8.01 -11.17 9.38
N THR A 117 -9.16 -10.65 9.79
CA THR A 117 -9.39 -10.19 11.16
C THR A 117 -10.27 -11.20 11.86
N SER A 118 -9.93 -11.53 13.11
CA SER A 118 -10.75 -12.38 13.99
C SER A 118 -11.61 -11.56 14.95
N VAL A 119 -11.55 -10.22 14.87
CA VAL A 119 -12.40 -9.33 15.67
C VAL A 119 -13.83 -9.37 15.10
N GLY A 120 -14.80 -9.74 15.94
CA GLY A 120 -16.21 -9.78 15.57
C GLY A 120 -16.60 -11.00 14.73
N GLN A 121 -17.20 -10.77 13.55
CA GLN A 121 -17.73 -11.84 12.68
C GLN A 121 -16.69 -12.49 11.77
N GLY A 122 -15.42 -12.08 11.88
CA GLY A 122 -14.35 -12.60 11.02
C GLY A 122 -14.42 -11.97 9.62
N HIS A 123 -13.75 -10.84 9.43
CA HIS A 123 -13.77 -10.13 8.15
C HIS A 123 -12.48 -10.39 7.37
N THR A 124 -12.61 -10.61 6.07
CA THR A 124 -11.48 -10.69 5.13
C THR A 124 -11.45 -9.45 4.27
N TYR A 125 -10.28 -8.84 4.18
CA TYR A 125 -10.02 -7.63 3.41
C TYR A 125 -9.00 -7.92 2.31
N ILE A 126 -9.13 -7.23 1.18
CA ILE A 126 -8.09 -7.15 0.15
C ILE A 126 -7.28 -5.88 0.40
N LEU A 127 -5.97 -6.03 0.31
CA LEU A 127 -5.05 -4.92 0.34
C LEU A 127 -5.01 -4.19 -1.01
N THR A 128 -5.20 -2.87 -0.95
CA THR A 128 -5.08 -1.95 -2.08
C THR A 128 -4.41 -0.64 -1.62
N TYR A 129 -4.43 0.41 -2.43
CA TYR A 129 -3.97 1.74 -2.02
C TYR A 129 -4.84 2.84 -2.63
N THR A 130 -4.82 4.00 -2.00
CA THR A 130 -5.54 5.18 -2.52
C THR A 130 -4.64 5.91 -3.53
N PRO A 131 -5.02 6.01 -4.82
CA PRO A 131 -4.28 6.83 -5.78
C PRO A 131 -4.33 8.30 -5.35
N LYS A 132 -3.29 9.07 -5.65
CA LYS A 132 -3.31 10.52 -5.40
C LYS A 132 -3.35 11.26 -6.72
N ARG A 133 -4.20 12.27 -6.79
CA ARG A 133 -4.34 13.10 -7.97
C ARG A 133 -3.68 14.45 -7.77
N ASN A 134 -2.98 14.93 -8.78
CA ASN A 134 -2.59 16.32 -8.84
C ASN A 134 -3.83 17.17 -9.17
N PRO A 135 -4.08 18.26 -8.44
CA PRO A 135 -5.16 19.16 -8.76
C PRO A 135 -4.98 19.72 -10.19
N ARG A 136 -6.08 19.75 -10.94
CA ARG A 136 -6.12 20.23 -12.33
C ARG A 136 -7.06 21.43 -12.45
N LEU A 137 -6.65 22.42 -13.23
CA LEU A 137 -7.54 23.46 -13.72
C LEU A 137 -8.16 23.00 -15.04
N PHE A 138 -9.47 23.20 -15.16
CA PHE A 138 -10.19 23.03 -16.41
C PHE A 138 -10.57 24.40 -16.96
N PHE A 139 -10.21 24.64 -18.21
CA PHE A 139 -10.60 25.84 -18.94
C PHE A 139 -11.84 25.55 -19.78
N GLU A 140 -12.68 26.55 -20.04
CA GLU A 140 -13.93 26.41 -20.83
C GLU A 140 -13.70 25.86 -22.25
N ASN A 141 -12.48 25.99 -22.77
CA ASN A 141 -12.07 25.44 -24.07
C ASN A 141 -11.72 23.93 -24.02
N GLY A 142 -11.92 23.26 -22.89
CA GLY A 142 -11.65 21.82 -22.72
C GLY A 142 -10.17 21.49 -22.46
N ILE A 143 -9.29 22.49 -22.35
CA ILE A 143 -7.89 22.28 -21.98
C ILE A 143 -7.81 22.06 -20.46
N SER A 144 -6.96 21.13 -20.05
CA SER A 144 -6.61 20.92 -18.63
C SER A 144 -5.14 21.24 -18.38
N ALA A 145 -4.83 21.94 -17.29
CA ALA A 145 -3.46 22.18 -16.83
C ALA A 145 -3.26 21.66 -15.40
N LEU A 146 -2.08 21.10 -15.11
CA LEU A 146 -1.70 20.69 -13.75
C LEU A 146 -1.35 21.92 -12.92
N LEU A 147 -1.82 21.94 -11.68
CA LEU A 147 -1.43 22.97 -10.71
C LEU A 147 -0.14 22.56 -10.00
N PRO A 148 0.83 23.49 -9.80
CA PRO A 148 2.00 23.22 -8.98
C PRO A 148 1.58 22.93 -7.52
N LEU A 149 2.20 21.94 -6.90
CA LEU A 149 1.86 21.40 -5.57
C LEU A 149 1.99 22.43 -4.41
N ASN A 150 2.70 23.54 -4.63
CA ASN A 150 3.00 24.57 -3.63
C ASN A 150 2.54 25.98 -4.05
N ASP A 151 1.64 26.09 -5.03
CA ASP A 151 1.21 27.41 -5.48
C ASP A 151 0.19 28.00 -4.49
N PRO A 152 0.44 29.17 -3.87
CA PRO A 152 -0.58 29.87 -3.09
C PRO A 152 -1.86 30.15 -3.90
N PHE A 153 -1.77 30.10 -5.23
CA PHE A 153 -2.92 30.14 -6.15
C PHE A 153 -3.94 29.02 -5.93
N ALA A 154 -3.54 27.84 -5.44
CA ALA A 154 -4.47 26.75 -5.13
C ALA A 154 -5.29 27.02 -3.85
N ALA A 155 -4.81 27.88 -2.96
CA ALA A 155 -5.45 28.21 -1.68
C ALA A 155 -6.26 29.51 -1.71
N SER A 156 -5.98 30.42 -2.65
CA SER A 156 -6.70 31.69 -2.79
C SER A 156 -7.67 31.64 -3.97
N GLY A 157 -8.95 31.35 -3.70
CA GLY A 157 -10.05 31.55 -4.64
C GLY A 157 -10.36 33.03 -4.92
N ALA A 158 -9.35 33.85 -5.21
CA ALA A 158 -9.49 35.28 -5.44
C ALA A 158 -8.55 35.76 -6.55
N TRP A 159 -8.94 35.53 -7.79
CA TRP A 159 -8.48 36.33 -8.92
C TRP A 159 -9.56 37.38 -9.21
N ASP A 160 -9.30 38.63 -8.80
CA ASP A 160 -9.98 39.80 -9.35
C ASP A 160 -9.26 40.19 -10.64
N GLY A 161 -9.93 40.01 -11.78
CA GLY A 161 -9.46 40.57 -13.04
C GLY A 161 -9.55 39.62 -14.24
N SER A 162 -10.67 39.74 -14.96
CA SER A 162 -10.90 39.34 -16.35
C SER A 162 -11.39 37.90 -16.62
N SER A 163 -12.70 37.83 -16.88
CA SER A 163 -13.49 36.76 -17.49
C SER A 163 -12.71 35.62 -18.17
N THR A 164 -12.38 34.57 -17.42
CA THR A 164 -12.34 33.18 -17.90
C THR A 164 -12.77 32.29 -16.75
N THR A 165 -13.91 31.63 -16.91
CA THR A 165 -14.57 30.79 -15.89
C THR A 165 -13.79 29.48 -15.76
N SER A 166 -12.67 29.49 -15.05
CA SER A 166 -11.92 28.27 -14.72
C SER A 166 -12.51 27.64 -13.45
N THR A 167 -13.07 26.44 -13.58
CA THR A 167 -13.57 25.66 -12.45
C THR A 167 -12.47 24.77 -11.90
N LEU A 168 -12.15 24.93 -10.62
CA LEU A 168 -11.29 24.03 -9.88
C LEU A 168 -12.08 22.73 -9.61
N ALA A 169 -11.79 21.68 -10.36
CA ALA A 169 -12.39 20.37 -10.11
C ALA A 169 -11.70 19.76 -8.88
N THR A 170 -12.33 19.91 -7.71
CA THR A 170 -11.80 19.39 -6.45
C THR A 170 -12.30 18.00 -6.11
N ASP A 171 -13.47 17.57 -6.61
CA ASP A 171 -13.98 16.21 -6.39
C ASP A 171 -15.18 15.93 -7.32
N GLY A 172 -14.91 15.86 -8.62
CA GLY A 172 -15.92 15.50 -9.63
C GLY A 172 -15.82 14.02 -9.99
N ALA A 173 -16.85 13.25 -9.61
CA ALA A 173 -17.03 11.85 -9.95
C ALA A 173 -16.80 11.57 -11.47
N ASP A 174 -16.20 10.41 -11.75
CA ASP A 174 -16.07 9.76 -13.08
C ASP A 174 -14.96 10.20 -14.05
N LEU A 175 -14.06 11.11 -13.70
CA LEU A 175 -12.93 11.45 -14.57
C LEU A 175 -11.65 10.76 -14.10
N ASP A 176 -11.33 9.58 -14.62
CA ASP A 176 -10.02 8.88 -14.57
C ASP A 176 -9.37 8.66 -13.18
N ASP A 177 -9.34 7.42 -12.69
CA ASP A 177 -8.68 6.99 -11.43
C ASP A 177 -7.13 7.14 -11.41
N SER A 178 -6.56 8.04 -12.22
CA SER A 178 -5.12 8.18 -12.46
C SER A 178 -4.40 8.74 -11.26
N ASP A 179 -3.42 7.96 -10.81
CA ASP A 179 -2.42 8.38 -9.84
C ASP A 179 -1.34 9.21 -10.55
N ASP A 180 -1.61 10.50 -10.76
CA ASP A 180 -0.70 11.44 -11.42
C ASP A 180 0.04 12.34 -10.42
N SER A 181 -0.12 12.11 -9.11
CA SER A 181 0.50 12.93 -8.06
C SER A 181 2.02 12.74 -7.97
N LEU A 182 2.74 13.86 -7.86
CA LEU A 182 4.18 13.88 -7.59
C LEU A 182 4.53 13.48 -6.16
N ASP A 183 3.55 13.30 -5.29
CA ASP A 183 3.78 12.80 -3.96
C ASP A 183 4.52 11.46 -4.04
N TRP A 184 5.59 11.35 -3.30
CA TRP A 184 6.32 10.11 -3.08
C TRP A 184 5.62 9.08 -2.17
N ASN A 185 4.52 9.44 -1.49
CA ASN A 185 3.89 8.55 -0.53
C ASN A 185 2.47 8.19 -0.98
N ARG A 186 2.11 6.92 -0.89
CA ARG A 186 0.70 6.46 -0.96
C ARG A 186 0.29 5.79 0.33
N THR A 187 -1.01 5.83 0.61
CA THR A 187 -1.58 5.20 1.79
C THR A 187 -2.16 3.85 1.37
N PRO A 188 -1.62 2.72 1.87
CA PRO A 188 -2.26 1.43 1.70
C PRO A 188 -3.62 1.44 2.43
N LYS A 189 -4.59 0.74 1.85
CA LYS A 189 -5.97 0.69 2.34
C LYS A 189 -6.48 -0.73 2.25
N LEU A 190 -7.40 -1.07 3.15
CA LEU A 190 -8.12 -2.33 3.14
C LEU A 190 -9.54 -2.15 2.58
N VAL A 191 -9.95 -3.08 1.71
CA VAL A 191 -11.30 -3.15 1.16
C VAL A 191 -11.93 -4.48 1.54
N GLU A 192 -13.09 -4.43 2.19
CA GLU A 192 -13.77 -5.62 2.67
C GLU A 192 -14.34 -6.48 1.52
N ILE A 193 -14.11 -7.79 1.62
CA ILE A 193 -14.68 -8.80 0.72
C ILE A 193 -16.03 -9.27 1.27
N SER A 194 -17.06 -8.42 1.17
CA SER A 194 -18.39 -8.76 1.68
C SER A 194 -19.14 -9.80 0.84
N HIS A 195 -18.87 -9.92 -0.48
CA HIS A 195 -19.39 -11.00 -1.34
C HIS A 195 -18.49 -11.23 -2.56
N GLN A 196 -17.96 -12.45 -2.68
CA GLN A 196 -16.91 -12.85 -3.64
C GLN A 196 -17.43 -13.13 -5.07
N ARG A 197 -18.75 -13.08 -5.31
CA ARG A 197 -19.37 -13.61 -6.53
C ARG A 197 -19.66 -12.58 -7.64
N GLU A 198 -19.49 -11.28 -7.41
CA GLU A 198 -19.92 -10.23 -8.36
C GLU A 198 -18.79 -9.28 -8.84
N ARG A 199 -17.53 -9.43 -8.41
CA ARG A 199 -16.51 -8.38 -8.63
C ARG A 199 -15.47 -8.61 -9.72
N ASP A 200 -15.22 -9.84 -10.19
CA ASP A 200 -14.21 -10.03 -11.25
C ASP A 200 -14.73 -9.65 -12.64
N ALA A 201 -16.06 -9.67 -12.83
CA ALA A 201 -16.71 -9.24 -14.06
C ALA A 201 -16.99 -7.74 -14.06
N GLY A 202 -15.94 -6.90 -14.10
CA GLY A 202 -16.11 -5.44 -14.25
C GLY A 202 -15.07 -4.58 -13.52
N VAL A 203 -14.16 -5.18 -12.75
CA VAL A 203 -13.03 -4.45 -12.18
C VAL A 203 -12.10 -4.00 -13.31
N SER A 204 -11.87 -2.68 -13.38
CA SER A 204 -10.96 -2.10 -14.37
C SER A 204 -9.54 -2.68 -14.21
N GLU A 205 -8.79 -2.76 -15.31
CA GLU A 205 -7.39 -3.18 -15.30
C GLU A 205 -6.57 -2.45 -14.23
N LYS A 206 -6.83 -1.14 -14.12
CA LYS A 206 -6.19 -0.25 -13.17
C LYS A 206 -6.47 -0.63 -11.72
N GLU A 207 -7.73 -0.91 -11.40
CA GLU A 207 -8.11 -1.36 -10.07
C GLU A 207 -7.52 -2.74 -9.75
N ARG A 208 -7.41 -3.63 -10.76
CA ARG A 208 -6.72 -4.91 -10.59
C ARG A 208 -5.25 -4.70 -10.24
N LEU A 209 -4.53 -3.85 -10.98
CA LEU A 209 -3.13 -3.50 -10.69
C LEU A 209 -2.95 -2.87 -9.30
N ARG A 210 -3.95 -2.14 -8.79
CA ARG A 210 -3.92 -1.60 -7.41
C ARG A 210 -4.02 -2.68 -6.32
N ARG A 211 -4.52 -3.86 -6.65
CA ARG A 211 -4.67 -5.02 -5.76
C ARG A 211 -3.59 -6.08 -5.96
N THR A 212 -2.78 -5.93 -7.01
CA THR A 212 -1.66 -6.82 -7.35
C THR A 212 -0.39 -6.40 -6.63
N TRP A 213 0.26 -7.37 -5.99
CA TRP A 213 1.47 -7.20 -5.18
C TRP A 213 2.52 -8.21 -5.58
N PHE A 214 3.75 -7.75 -5.83
CA PHE A 214 4.89 -8.62 -5.99
C PHE A 214 5.56 -8.82 -4.63
N ILE A 215 5.68 -10.07 -4.21
CA ILE A 215 6.46 -10.45 -3.03
C ILE A 215 7.86 -10.80 -3.50
N VAL A 216 8.85 -10.02 -3.07
CA VAL A 216 10.24 -10.16 -3.50
C VAL A 216 11.05 -10.74 -2.33
N PRO A 217 11.42 -12.04 -2.38
CA PRO A 217 12.18 -12.67 -1.30
C PRO A 217 13.58 -12.05 -1.20
N ILE A 218 14.05 -11.91 0.02
CA ILE A 218 15.44 -11.56 0.31
C ILE A 218 16.23 -12.87 0.42
N GLN A 219 17.30 -12.97 -0.37
CA GLN A 219 18.12 -14.17 -0.42
C GLN A 219 18.97 -14.27 0.83
N SER A 220 18.81 -15.37 1.55
CA SER A 220 19.77 -15.82 2.56
C SER A 220 20.92 -16.50 1.82
N ALA A 221 22.16 -16.17 2.17
CA ALA A 221 23.35 -16.82 1.61
C ALA A 221 23.42 -18.32 1.93
#